data_AF-T0Z214-F1
#
_entry.id   AF-T0Z214-F1
#
_cell.length_a   1.000
_cell.length_b   1.000
_cell.length_c   1.000
_cell.angle_alpha   90.00
_cell.angle_beta   90.00
_cell.angle_gamma   90.00
#
_symmetry.space_group_name_H-M   'P 1'
#
loop_
_entity.id
_entity.type
_entity.pdbx_description
1 polymer ?
#
loop_
_entity_poly.entity_id
_entity_poly.type
_entity_poly.pdbx_seq_one_letter_code
_entity_poly.pdbx_strand_id
1 'polypeptide(L)'
;MAGRQHHVSFPAHTVDAGTFEDGKMFDGSSISGWKGINDSDMVLMPDASTAVLDPFSSAKQLILTCDVLEPSTMQAYGRDPRSIAKRAEAYLKSTGAADTAFFGPEPEFFIFDSVRYANDMGKVFYEIESEEAAWSSGQRVEGGNSGHPSRHQGRLFPGQSGGFAG
;
A
#
# COMPACT_ATOMS: atom_id res chain seq x y z
N MET A 1 9.92 1.01 -10.66
CA MET A 1 9.74 0.79 -9.21
C MET A 1 8.29 0.40 -8.96
N ALA A 2 8.00 -0.59 -8.11
CA ALA A 2 6.70 -1.29 -8.07
C ALA A 2 5.61 -0.65 -7.20
N GLY A 3 5.81 0.54 -6.63
CA GLY A 3 4.79 1.24 -5.82
C GLY A 3 4.40 0.57 -4.50
N ARG A 4 5.07 -0.51 -4.10
CA ARG A 4 4.81 -1.20 -2.83
C ARG A 4 5.29 -0.37 -1.65
N GLN A 5 4.46 -0.27 -0.62
CA GLN A 5 4.86 0.29 0.66
C GLN A 5 5.72 -0.74 1.41
N HIS A 6 6.87 -0.28 1.89
CA HIS A 6 7.78 -1.04 2.75
C HIS A 6 7.74 -0.44 4.15
N HIS A 7 8.01 -1.25 5.19
CA HIS A 7 8.02 -0.77 6.57
C HIS A 7 9.15 -1.42 7.38
N VAL A 8 9.59 -0.69 8.41
CA VAL A 8 10.48 -1.16 9.47
C VAL A 8 9.90 -0.67 10.80
N SER A 9 9.96 -1.50 11.83
CA SER A 9 9.42 -1.18 13.15
C SER A 9 10.53 -0.95 14.16
N PHE A 10 10.37 0.09 14.99
CA PHE A 10 11.27 0.39 16.11
C PHE A 10 10.47 0.41 17.42
N PRO A 11 11.06 -0.01 18.55
CA PRO A 11 10.44 0.19 19.85
C PRO A 11 10.24 1.68 20.12
N ALA A 12 9.08 2.08 20.64
CA ALA A 12 8.75 3.50 20.83
C ALA A 12 9.77 4.28 21.68
N HIS A 13 10.41 3.61 22.66
CA HIS A 13 11.41 4.24 23.53
C HIS A 13 12.75 4.54 22.83
N THR A 14 13.00 4.02 21.62
CA THR A 14 14.19 4.32 20.83
C THR A 14 13.98 5.47 19.85
N VAL A 15 12.77 6.04 19.82
CA VAL A 15 12.40 7.16 18.96
C VAL A 15 12.37 8.42 19.81
N ASP A 16 13.17 9.40 19.41
CA ASP A 16 13.40 10.67 20.08
C ASP A 16 13.40 11.83 19.07
N ALA A 17 13.67 13.05 19.54
CA ALA A 17 13.76 14.22 18.66
C ALA A 17 14.83 14.05 17.57
N GLY A 18 16.00 13.48 17.92
CA GLY A 18 17.09 13.24 16.97
C GLY A 18 16.69 12.31 15.82
N THR A 19 15.76 11.39 16.06
CA THR A 19 15.20 10.53 15.00
C THR A 19 14.50 11.32 13.88
N PHE A 20 13.93 12.49 14.18
CA PHE A 20 13.29 13.38 13.20
C PHE A 20 14.25 14.42 12.60
N GLU A 21 15.46 14.54 13.15
CA GLU A 21 16.50 15.45 12.66
C GLU A 21 17.52 14.71 11.79
N ASP A 22 17.97 13.54 12.24
CA ASP A 22 19.02 12.73 11.60
C ASP A 22 18.45 11.59 10.73
N GLY A 23 17.21 11.16 11.00
CA GLY A 23 16.61 9.98 10.38
C GLY A 23 17.17 8.65 10.90
N LYS A 24 16.84 7.56 10.21
CA LYS A 24 17.33 6.20 10.52
C LYS A 24 17.95 5.56 9.29
N MET A 25 19.13 4.98 9.47
CA MET A 25 19.82 4.25 8.40
C MET A 25 19.11 2.93 8.08
N PHE A 26 19.09 2.57 6.80
CA PHE A 26 18.61 1.28 6.32
C PHE A 26 19.33 0.87 5.02
N ASP A 27 19.23 -0.42 4.70
CA ASP A 27 19.79 -1.00 3.47
C ASP A 27 18.79 -0.90 2.30
N GLY A 28 19.10 -0.02 1.34
CA GLY A 28 18.36 0.18 0.10
C GLY A 28 18.61 -0.86 -0.99
N SER A 29 19.63 -1.72 -0.87
CA SER A 29 19.92 -2.76 -1.87
C SER A 29 18.85 -3.86 -1.92
N SER A 30 18.11 -4.01 -0.82
CA SER A 30 16.98 -4.94 -0.70
C SER A 30 15.74 -4.51 -1.51
N ILE A 31 15.74 -3.31 -2.11
CA ILE A 31 14.61 -2.81 -2.91
C ILE A 31 14.98 -2.78 -4.39
N SER A 32 14.28 -3.61 -5.17
CA SER A 32 14.52 -3.74 -6.61
C SER A 32 14.43 -2.39 -7.33
N GLY A 33 15.50 -2.03 -8.05
CA GLY A 33 15.61 -0.78 -8.80
C GLY A 33 16.16 0.41 -7.99
N TRP A 34 16.68 0.20 -6.78
CA TRP A 34 17.33 1.24 -5.97
C TRP A 34 18.86 1.16 -6.11
N LYS A 35 19.57 1.20 -4.98
CA LYS A 35 21.04 1.15 -4.91
C LYS A 35 21.55 -0.27 -5.15
N GLY A 36 22.75 -0.36 -5.71
CA GLY A 36 23.51 -1.61 -5.72
C GLY A 36 24.14 -1.88 -4.36
N ILE A 37 24.70 -3.08 -4.19
CA ILE A 37 25.32 -3.54 -2.92
C ILE A 37 26.46 -2.60 -2.47
N ASN A 38 27.17 -1.96 -3.41
CA ASN A 38 28.33 -1.14 -3.09
C ASN A 38 28.01 0.23 -2.44
N ASP A 39 26.78 0.74 -2.59
CA ASP A 39 26.33 2.03 -2.03
C ASP A 39 24.92 1.86 -1.43
N SER A 40 24.74 0.83 -0.61
CA SER A 40 23.41 0.38 -0.22
C SER A 40 22.80 1.17 0.93
N ASP A 41 23.61 1.83 1.75
CA ASP A 41 23.12 2.61 2.90
C ASP A 41 22.31 3.82 2.44
N MET A 42 21.14 3.99 3.06
CA MET A 42 20.19 5.08 2.80
C MET A 42 19.63 5.58 4.13
N VAL A 43 19.09 6.81 4.16
CA VAL A 43 18.43 7.37 5.34
C VAL A 43 16.91 7.37 5.13
N LEU A 44 16.16 6.84 6.08
CA LEU A 44 14.73 7.08 6.25
C LEU A 44 14.54 8.31 7.12
N MET A 45 13.94 9.35 6.56
CA MET A 45 13.60 10.57 7.28
C MET A 45 12.09 10.59 7.60
N PRO A 46 11.68 10.39 8.87
CA PRO A 46 10.27 10.32 9.24
C PRO A 46 9.56 11.67 9.10
N ASP A 47 8.34 11.65 8.57
CA ASP A 47 7.47 12.82 8.46
C ASP A 47 6.38 12.79 9.54
N ALA A 48 6.55 13.60 10.59
CA ALA A 48 5.64 13.67 11.73
C ALA A 48 4.20 14.06 11.35
N SER A 49 3.99 14.74 10.22
CA SER A 49 2.65 15.13 9.76
C SER A 49 1.81 13.95 9.27
N THR A 50 2.45 12.81 9.00
CA THR A 50 1.82 11.60 8.46
C THR A 50 1.45 10.57 9.53
N ALA A 51 1.54 10.95 10.80
CA ALA A 51 1.32 10.07 11.94
C ALA A 51 -0.12 9.51 11.96
N VAL A 52 -0.24 8.18 11.92
CA VAL A 52 -1.52 7.45 12.02
C VAL A 52 -1.36 6.26 12.95
N LEU A 53 -2.33 6.02 13.84
CA LEU A 53 -2.35 4.81 14.66
C LEU A 53 -2.79 3.61 13.81
N ASP A 54 -2.07 2.50 13.93
CA ASP A 54 -2.43 1.25 13.26
C ASP A 54 -3.70 0.66 13.90
N PRO A 55 -4.82 0.50 13.16
CA PRO A 55 -6.07 -0.04 13.70
C PRO A 55 -6.10 -1.58 13.74
N PHE A 56 -5.14 -2.25 13.11
CA PHE A 56 -5.12 -3.72 12.95
C PHE A 56 -4.05 -4.40 13.82
N SER A 57 -3.01 -3.66 14.21
CA SER A 57 -1.93 -4.23 15.02
C SER A 57 -2.40 -4.60 16.44
N SER A 58 -1.95 -5.76 16.91
CA SER A 58 -2.26 -6.24 18.26
C SER A 58 -1.55 -5.43 19.35
N ALA A 59 -0.38 -4.87 19.04
CA ALA A 59 0.33 -3.93 19.88
C ALA A 59 0.06 -2.51 19.38
N LYS A 60 0.01 -1.52 20.29
CA LYS A 60 -0.15 -0.12 19.89
C LYS A 60 1.04 0.31 19.03
N GLN A 61 0.77 0.64 17.77
CA GLN A 61 1.76 1.07 16.80
C GLN A 61 1.35 2.41 16.18
N LEU A 62 2.36 3.25 15.95
CA LEU A 62 2.23 4.50 15.21
C LEU A 62 2.96 4.34 13.88
N ILE A 63 2.23 4.56 12.78
CA ILE A 63 2.76 4.54 11.42
C ILE A 63 3.18 5.96 11.07
N LEU A 64 4.42 6.10 10.60
CA LEU A 64 4.96 7.31 10.01
C LEU A 64 5.45 6.98 8.61
N THR A 65 5.12 7.83 7.65
CA THR A 65 5.71 7.77 6.31
C THR A 65 7.07 8.46 6.35
N CYS A 66 8.04 7.93 5.63
CA CYS A 66 9.38 8.49 5.53
C CYS A 66 9.70 8.93 4.11
N ASP A 67 10.49 10.00 3.98
CA ASP A 67 11.24 10.26 2.76
C ASP A 67 12.55 9.46 2.80
N VAL A 68 13.14 9.22 1.62
CA VAL A 68 14.44 8.56 1.51
C VAL A 68 15.50 9.58 1.11
N LEU A 69 16.60 9.63 1.85
CA LEU A 69 17.70 10.55 1.59
C LEU A 69 19.01 9.81 1.30
N GLU A 70 19.85 10.45 0.50
CA GLU A 70 21.25 10.06 0.28
C GLU A 70 22.08 10.39 1.52
N PRO A 71 22.76 9.43 2.19
CA PRO A 71 23.43 9.68 3.47
C PRO A 71 24.56 10.72 3.40
N SER A 72 25.24 10.81 2.27
CA SER A 72 26.38 11.70 2.09
C SER A 72 26.00 13.17 1.89
N THR A 73 24.81 13.44 1.38
CA THR A 73 24.35 14.80 1.03
C THR A 73 23.09 15.22 1.79
N MET A 74 22.42 14.28 2.44
CA MET A 74 21.07 14.43 3.02
C MET A 74 20.03 14.92 2.01
N GLN A 75 20.29 14.74 0.70
CA GLN A 75 19.38 15.14 -0.35
C GLN A 75 18.34 14.05 -0.63
N ALA A 76 17.15 14.48 -1.00
CA ALA A 76 16.04 13.62 -1.40
C ALA A 76 16.44 12.67 -2.53
N TYR A 77 16.25 11.36 -2.31
CA TYR A 77 16.66 10.34 -3.25
C TYR A 77 15.91 10.46 -4.58
N GLY A 78 16.66 10.37 -5.69
CA GLY A 78 16.12 10.58 -7.03
C GLY A 78 15.05 9.56 -7.44
N ARG A 79 15.06 8.36 -6.85
CA ARG A 79 14.13 7.26 -7.18
C ARG A 79 13.04 7.02 -6.13
N ASP A 80 13.00 7.82 -5.06
CA ASP A 80 11.89 7.79 -4.11
C ASP A 80 10.65 8.50 -4.72
N PRO A 81 9.51 7.82 -4.90
CA PRO A 81 8.29 8.39 -5.45
C PRO A 81 7.78 9.58 -4.64
N ARG A 82 7.92 9.54 -3.31
CA ARG A 82 7.45 10.63 -2.45
C ARG A 82 8.29 11.88 -2.64
N SER A 83 9.62 11.72 -2.69
CA SER A 83 10.55 12.79 -3.06
C SER A 83 10.27 13.35 -4.47
N ILE A 84 9.94 12.51 -5.45
CA ILE A 84 9.54 12.96 -6.80
C ILE A 84 8.25 13.80 -6.73
N ALA A 85 7.23 13.35 -5.98
CA ALA A 85 5.98 14.08 -5.83
C ALA A 85 6.19 15.46 -5.18
N LYS A 86 6.98 15.54 -4.10
CA LYS A 86 7.36 16.82 -3.46
C LYS A 86 8.08 17.76 -4.43
N ARG A 87 8.98 17.24 -5.28
CA ARG A 87 9.63 18.04 -6.33
C ARG A 87 8.65 18.53 -7.40
N ALA A 88 7.65 17.73 -7.76
CA ALA A 88 6.60 18.15 -8.69
C ALA A 88 5.74 19.29 -8.12
N GLU A 89 5.36 19.22 -6.83
CA GLU A 89 4.65 20.31 -6.15
C GLU A 89 5.49 21.60 -6.07
N ALA A 90 6.78 21.47 -5.74
CA ALA A 90 7.70 22.61 -5.72
C ALA A 90 7.89 23.23 -7.12
N TYR A 91 7.97 22.39 -8.15
CA TYR A 91 8.06 22.84 -9.54
C TYR A 91 6.81 23.59 -9.98
N LEU A 92 5.61 23.11 -9.66
CA LEU A 92 4.36 23.81 -9.95
C LEU A 92 4.39 25.24 -9.38
N LYS A 93 4.76 25.38 -8.10
CA LYS A 93 4.90 26.68 -7.45
C LYS A 93 5.95 27.56 -8.13
N SER A 94 7.10 27.00 -8.51
CA SER A 94 8.17 27.78 -9.16
C SER A 94 7.82 28.28 -10.56
N THR A 95 6.84 27.65 -11.23
CA THR A 95 6.33 28.14 -12.52
C THR A 95 5.45 29.38 -12.39
N GLY A 96 4.91 29.66 -11.19
CA GLY A 96 3.92 30.72 -10.97
C GLY A 96 2.53 30.41 -11.54
N ALA A 97 2.28 29.21 -12.06
CA ALA A 97 1.00 28.84 -12.66
C ALA A 97 -0.08 28.54 -11.60
N ALA A 98 0.29 27.94 -10.48
CA ALA A 98 -0.60 27.64 -9.36
C ALA A 98 0.20 27.34 -8.08
N ASP A 99 -0.47 27.42 -6.93
CA ASP A 99 0.13 27.10 -5.63
C ASP A 99 -0.09 25.64 -5.21
N THR A 100 -1.14 24.98 -5.72
CA THR A 100 -1.58 23.66 -5.26
C THR A 100 -2.28 22.91 -6.40
N ALA A 101 -2.02 21.61 -6.52
CA ALA A 101 -2.75 20.71 -7.40
C ALA A 101 -3.50 19.67 -6.55
N PHE A 102 -4.81 19.57 -6.75
CA PHE A 102 -5.66 18.59 -6.05
C PHE A 102 -5.84 17.33 -6.90
N PHE A 103 -5.67 16.16 -6.29
CA PHE A 103 -5.85 14.86 -6.93
C PHE A 103 -6.92 14.06 -6.19
N GLY A 104 -7.93 13.57 -6.91
CA GLY A 104 -9.01 12.72 -6.39
C GLY A 104 -9.00 11.34 -7.08
N PRO A 105 -8.18 10.39 -6.63
CA PRO A 105 -8.17 9.05 -7.19
C PRO A 105 -9.39 8.24 -6.73
N GLU A 106 -9.99 7.47 -7.63
CA GLU A 106 -11.07 6.52 -7.35
C GLU A 106 -10.59 5.09 -7.62
N PRO A 107 -9.80 4.48 -6.70
CA PRO A 107 -9.30 3.13 -6.91
C PRO A 107 -10.42 2.11 -6.70
N GLU A 108 -10.81 1.44 -7.78
CA GLU A 108 -11.65 0.23 -7.69
C GLU A 108 -10.82 -0.94 -7.14
N PHE A 109 -11.44 -1.79 -6.33
CA PHE A 109 -10.83 -2.98 -5.76
C PHE A 109 -11.79 -4.15 -5.71
N PHE A 110 -11.24 -5.36 -5.56
CA PHE A 110 -11.99 -6.60 -5.39
C PHE A 110 -11.70 -7.20 -4.02
N ILE A 111 -12.72 -7.79 -3.39
CA ILE A 111 -12.57 -8.63 -2.19
C ILE A 111 -12.83 -10.07 -2.63
N PHE A 112 -11.88 -10.97 -2.32
CA PHE A 112 -11.96 -12.38 -2.65
C PHE A 112 -11.78 -13.22 -1.38
N ASP A 113 -12.32 -14.43 -1.41
CA ASP A 113 -12.19 -15.40 -0.31
C ASP A 113 -10.90 -16.21 -0.43
N SER A 114 -10.44 -16.47 -1.66
CA SER A 114 -9.20 -17.21 -1.91
C SER A 114 -8.58 -16.85 -3.26
N VAL A 115 -7.25 -16.85 -3.32
CA VAL A 115 -6.46 -16.70 -4.54
C VAL A 115 -5.33 -17.74 -4.52
N ARG A 116 -5.26 -18.57 -5.57
CA ARG A 116 -4.23 -19.60 -5.76
C ARG A 116 -3.55 -19.43 -7.11
N TYR A 117 -2.25 -19.64 -7.18
CA TYR A 117 -1.53 -19.60 -8.46
C TYR A 117 -0.27 -20.48 -8.42
N ALA A 118 0.22 -20.91 -9.58
CA ALA A 118 1.55 -21.48 -9.75
C ALA A 118 2.16 -21.08 -11.10
N ASN A 119 3.49 -21.02 -11.12
CA ASN A 119 4.29 -20.76 -12.31
C ASN A 119 5.56 -21.62 -12.26
N ASP A 120 5.39 -22.89 -12.59
CA ASP A 120 6.42 -23.92 -12.58
C ASP A 120 6.66 -24.45 -14.01
N MET A 121 7.81 -25.11 -14.24
CA MET A 121 8.16 -25.63 -15.58
C MET A 121 7.10 -26.55 -16.20
N GLY A 122 6.32 -27.27 -15.40
CA GLY A 122 5.28 -28.19 -15.86
C GLY A 122 3.85 -27.75 -15.55
N LYS A 123 3.64 -26.60 -14.91
CA LYS A 123 2.31 -26.15 -14.48
C LYS A 123 2.24 -24.64 -14.36
N VAL A 124 1.27 -24.04 -15.06
CA VAL A 124 0.90 -22.64 -14.88
C VAL A 124 -0.60 -22.59 -14.63
N PHE A 125 -1.03 -21.97 -13.53
CA PHE A 125 -2.45 -21.72 -13.25
C PHE A 125 -2.64 -20.51 -12.34
N TYR A 126 -3.85 -19.96 -12.35
CA TYR A 126 -4.38 -19.09 -11.31
C TYR A 126 -5.85 -19.43 -11.09
N GLU A 127 -6.34 -19.22 -9.87
CA GLU A 127 -7.70 -19.51 -9.47
C GLU A 127 -8.13 -18.52 -8.40
N ILE A 128 -9.32 -17.94 -8.57
CA ILE A 128 -9.91 -16.95 -7.68
C ILE A 128 -11.26 -17.50 -7.22
N GLU A 129 -11.48 -17.49 -5.92
CA GLU A 129 -12.74 -17.91 -5.31
C GLU A 129 -13.38 -16.72 -4.59
N SER A 130 -14.68 -16.58 -4.79
CA SER A 130 -15.51 -15.63 -4.06
C SER A 130 -16.93 -16.19 -3.99
N GLU A 131 -17.54 -16.22 -2.82
CA GLU A 131 -18.94 -16.65 -2.64
C GLU A 131 -19.91 -15.79 -3.47
N GLU A 132 -19.58 -14.52 -3.68
CA GLU A 132 -20.38 -13.57 -4.45
C GLU A 132 -20.19 -13.72 -5.97
N ALA A 133 -19.26 -14.56 -6.42
CA ALA A 133 -18.93 -14.66 -7.84
C ALA A 133 -19.96 -15.48 -8.62
N ALA A 134 -20.16 -15.10 -9.89
CA ALA A 134 -21.08 -15.79 -10.80
C ALA A 134 -20.76 -17.29 -10.96
N TRP A 135 -19.46 -17.65 -10.93
CA TRP A 135 -18.99 -19.02 -11.06
C TRP A 135 -19.17 -19.87 -9.79
N SER A 136 -19.59 -19.26 -8.67
CA SER A 136 -19.80 -19.95 -7.38
C SER A 136 -21.24 -20.44 -7.18
N SER A 137 -22.13 -20.15 -8.12
CA SER A 137 -23.57 -20.54 -8.04
C SER A 137 -23.81 -22.04 -7.87
N GLY A 138 -22.92 -22.89 -8.38
CA GLY A 138 -23.01 -24.35 -8.26
C GLY A 138 -22.22 -24.93 -7.08
N GLN A 139 -21.50 -24.11 -6.31
CA GLN A 139 -20.63 -24.61 -5.26
C GLN A 139 -21.40 -25.08 -4.03
N ARG A 140 -20.97 -26.20 -3.46
CA ARG A 140 -21.46 -26.70 -2.17
C ARG A 140 -20.63 -26.07 -1.07
N VAL A 141 -21.27 -25.19 -0.29
CA VAL A 141 -20.67 -24.50 0.86
C VAL A 141 -21.20 -25.12 2.15
N GLU A 142 -20.35 -25.23 3.15
CA GLU A 142 -20.75 -25.66 4.50
C GLU A 142 -21.74 -24.63 5.09
N GLY A 143 -22.96 -25.07 5.41
CA GLY A 143 -24.07 -24.16 5.77
C GLY A 143 -25.06 -23.84 4.64
N GLY A 144 -24.79 -24.28 3.41
CA GLY A 144 -25.65 -24.08 2.24
C GLY A 144 -25.29 -22.83 1.42
N ASN A 145 -25.62 -22.84 0.13
CA ASN A 145 -25.38 -21.71 -0.77
C ASN A 145 -26.55 -20.72 -0.68
N SER A 146 -26.27 -19.43 -0.46
CA SER A 146 -27.29 -18.39 -0.29
C SER A 146 -28.12 -18.14 -1.56
N GLY A 147 -27.67 -18.60 -2.73
CA GLY A 147 -28.43 -18.52 -3.98
C GLY A 147 -28.49 -17.11 -4.60
N HIS A 148 -27.75 -16.13 -4.06
CA HIS A 148 -27.69 -14.75 -4.57
C HIS A 148 -26.31 -14.29 -5.09
N PRO A 149 -25.56 -15.12 -5.86
CA PRO A 149 -24.29 -14.68 -6.43
C PRO A 149 -24.50 -13.56 -7.47
N SER A 150 -23.52 -12.67 -7.57
CA SER A 150 -23.49 -11.60 -8.56
C SER A 150 -23.50 -12.17 -9.97
N ARG A 151 -24.26 -11.58 -10.88
CA ARG A 151 -24.20 -11.97 -12.30
C ARG A 151 -22.92 -11.39 -12.95
N HIS A 152 -22.45 -12.03 -14.02
CA HIS A 152 -21.35 -11.48 -14.83
C HIS A 152 -21.74 -10.06 -15.31
N GLN A 153 -20.87 -9.07 -15.06
CA GLN A 153 -21.11 -7.62 -15.27
C GLN A 153 -22.27 -6.99 -14.48
N GLY A 154 -22.90 -7.70 -13.55
CA GLY A 154 -23.98 -7.16 -12.75
C GLY A 154 -23.55 -6.86 -11.33
N ARG A 155 -23.18 -5.60 -11.03
CA ARG A 155 -23.74 -4.80 -9.90
C ARG A 155 -23.49 -3.30 -10.13
N LEU A 156 -24.58 -2.54 -10.29
CA LEU A 156 -24.68 -1.18 -9.76
C LEU A 156 -25.94 -1.19 -8.86
N PHE A 157 -25.73 -1.21 -7.54
CA PHE A 157 -26.75 -1.15 -6.47
C PHE A 157 -27.92 -2.19 -6.49
N PRO A 158 -27.69 -3.51 -6.44
CA PRO A 158 -28.75 -4.43 -6.02
C PRO A 158 -28.93 -4.37 -4.49
N GLY A 159 -30.14 -4.06 -4.02
CA GLY A 159 -30.46 -4.03 -2.59
C GLY A 159 -30.32 -5.41 -1.94
N GLN A 160 -29.88 -5.44 -0.67
CA GLN A 160 -29.92 -6.67 0.12
C GLN A 160 -31.37 -7.06 0.36
N SER A 161 -31.83 -8.18 -0.22
CA SER A 161 -33.08 -8.82 0.17
C SER A 161 -32.87 -9.60 1.47
N GLY A 162 -32.68 -8.87 2.58
CA GLY A 162 -32.60 -9.41 3.93
C GLY A 162 -33.73 -8.82 4.76
N GLY A 163 -34.80 -9.59 4.93
CA GLY A 163 -35.95 -9.21 5.75
C GLY A 163 -35.55 -9.07 7.21
N PHE A 164 -35.88 -7.93 7.82
CA PHE A 164 -36.08 -7.83 9.26
C PHE A 164 -37.27 -8.73 9.63
N ALA A 165 -37.00 -9.89 10.23
CA ALA A 165 -37.96 -10.54 11.11
C ALA A 165 -37.64 -10.07 12.53
N GLY A 166 -38.64 -9.47 13.18
CA GLY A 166 -38.56 -8.97 14.55
C GLY A 166 -38.66 -10.03 15.63
#